data_AF-A0A8B8QJR2-F1
#
_entry.id   AF-A0A8B8QJR2-F1
#
_cell.length_a   1.000
_cell.length_b   1.000
_cell.length_c   1.000
_cell.angle_alpha   90.00
_cell.angle_beta   90.00
_cell.angle_gamma   90.00
#
_symmetry.space_group_name_H-M   'P 1'
#
loop_
_entity.id
_entity.type
_entity.pdbx_description
1 polymer ?
#
loop_
_entity_poly.entity_id
_entity_poly.type
_entity_poly.pdbx_seq_one_letter_code
_entity_poly.pdbx_strand_id
1 'polypeptide(L)'
;MHRVFVTSNPSAVEECFMRNDIIFANRPRTLARKHLNYDSTTMGLASYGDHWRNLRRLTTLEMFSSACMAMLSVVRHDQVRLLLKGPFHESNRWWTKTEMRSKFRELSITVVMRMIVGKRYYGKAIVDEEAAEIRL
;
A
#
# COMPACT_ATOMS: atom_id res chain seq x y z
N MET A 1 -14.44 22.73 -18.90
CA MET A 1 -13.55 21.94 -19.78
C MET A 1 -12.18 21.87 -19.12
N HIS A 2 -11.61 20.68 -18.90
CA HIS A 2 -10.26 20.53 -18.33
C HIS A 2 -9.25 20.33 -19.44
N ARG A 3 -8.15 21.09 -19.41
CA ARG A 3 -7.01 20.90 -20.33
C ARG A 3 -6.15 19.77 -19.79
N VAL A 4 -5.78 18.84 -20.66
CA VAL A 4 -4.93 17.69 -20.31
C VAL A 4 -3.73 17.70 -21.24
N PHE A 5 -2.54 17.57 -20.66
CA PHE A 5 -1.30 17.37 -21.39
C PHE A 5 -0.90 15.90 -21.24
N VAL A 6 -0.57 15.25 -22.37
CA VAL A 6 -0.13 13.85 -22.41
C VAL A 6 1.21 13.82 -23.12
N THR A 7 2.20 13.19 -22.51
CA THR A 7 3.53 12.99 -23.09
C THR A 7 4.03 11.58 -22.83
N SER A 8 4.69 10.99 -23.82
CA SER A 8 5.43 9.74 -23.72
C SER A 8 6.93 9.94 -24.01
N ASN A 9 7.38 11.19 -24.18
CA ASN A 9 8.78 11.52 -24.43
C ASN A 9 9.57 11.54 -23.10
N PRO A 10 10.61 10.69 -22.93
CA PRO A 10 11.40 10.65 -21.70
C PRO A 10 11.95 12.02 -21.26
N SER A 11 12.45 12.83 -22.20
CA SER A 11 13.00 14.16 -21.87
C SER A 11 11.93 15.11 -21.33
N ALA A 12 10.70 15.05 -21.86
CA ALA A 12 9.59 15.84 -21.34
C ALA A 12 9.12 15.35 -19.96
N VAL A 13 9.17 14.03 -19.72
CA VAL A 13 8.87 13.45 -18.40
C VAL A 13 9.91 13.91 -17.37
N GLU A 14 11.20 13.88 -17.71
CA GLU A 14 12.28 14.40 -16.87
C GLU A 14 12.09 15.89 -16.55
N GLU A 15 11.72 16.69 -17.54
CA GLU A 15 11.43 18.10 -17.32
C GLU A 15 10.27 18.31 -16.33
N CYS A 16 9.21 17.49 -16.41
CA CYS A 16 8.06 17.57 -15.53
C CYS A 16 8.35 17.10 -14.09
N PHE A 17 9.09 16.00 -13.94
CA PHE A 17 9.25 15.31 -12.64
C PHE A 17 10.62 15.50 -11.98
N MET A 18 11.57 16.17 -12.62
CA MET A 18 12.84 16.57 -12.01
C MET A 18 13.01 18.09 -11.95
N ARG A 19 12.92 18.79 -13.09
CA ARG A 19 13.18 20.25 -13.14
C ARG A 19 12.00 21.08 -12.63
N ASN A 20 10.78 20.64 -12.91
CA ASN A 20 9.55 21.35 -12.57
C ASN A 20 8.63 20.53 -11.64
N ASP A 21 9.21 19.60 -10.88
CA ASP A 21 8.50 18.62 -10.06
C ASP A 21 7.47 19.25 -9.10
N ILE A 22 7.79 20.39 -8.50
CA ILE A 22 6.88 21.14 -7.60
C ILE A 22 5.65 21.67 -8.35
N ILE A 23 5.82 22.17 -9.58
CA ILE A 23 4.72 22.72 -10.39
C ILE A 23 3.74 21.59 -10.74
N PHE A 24 4.28 20.43 -11.10
CA PHE A 24 3.51 19.23 -11.46
C PHE A 24 3.10 18.35 -10.27
N ALA A 25 3.54 18.68 -9.04
CA ALA A 25 3.16 17.95 -7.83
C ALA A 25 1.68 18.16 -7.45
N ASN A 26 1.08 19.26 -7.92
CA ASN A 26 -0.33 19.56 -7.65
C ASN A 26 -1.27 18.60 -8.37
N ARG A 27 -2.40 18.28 -7.73
CA ARG A 27 -3.38 17.32 -8.24
C ARG A 27 -4.69 18.03 -8.60
N PRO A 28 -5.32 17.70 -9.74
CA PRO A 28 -6.61 18.27 -10.12
C PRO A 28 -7.67 18.03 -9.04
N ARG A 29 -8.49 19.05 -8.76
CA ARG A 29 -9.63 18.92 -7.84
C ARG A 29 -10.76 18.15 -8.52
N THR A 30 -11.29 17.14 -7.83
CA THR A 30 -12.42 16.32 -8.29
C THR A 30 -13.41 16.13 -7.13
N LEU A 31 -14.67 15.79 -7.44
CA LEU A 31 -15.69 15.53 -6.41
C LEU A 31 -15.30 14.36 -5.50
N ALA A 32 -14.67 13.31 -6.05
CA ALA A 32 -14.17 12.18 -5.28
C ALA A 32 -13.11 12.60 -4.24
N ARG A 33 -12.27 13.59 -4.54
CA ARG A 33 -11.31 14.12 -3.55
C ARG A 33 -12.01 14.84 -2.41
N LYS A 34 -13.04 15.63 -2.73
CA LYS A 34 -13.83 16.36 -1.73
C LYS A 34 -14.49 15.40 -0.75
N HIS A 35 -15.15 14.36 -1.25
CA HIS A 35 -16.01 13.50 -0.44
C HIS A 35 -15.32 12.24 0.11
N LEU A 36 -14.34 11.66 -0.60
CA LEU A 36 -13.69 10.42 -0.19
C LEU A 36 -12.29 10.62 0.41
N ASN A 37 -11.69 11.80 0.23
CA ASN A 37 -10.30 12.03 0.61
C ASN A 37 -10.12 13.28 1.48
N TYR A 38 -11.09 13.52 2.37
CA TYR A 38 -11.02 14.58 3.38
C TYR A 38 -10.64 15.94 2.78
N ASP A 39 -11.36 16.32 1.72
CA ASP A 39 -11.08 17.52 0.94
C ASP A 39 -9.62 17.67 0.46
N SER A 40 -9.04 16.57 0.00
CA SER A 40 -7.65 16.53 -0.49
C SER A 40 -6.57 16.71 0.59
N THR A 41 -6.82 16.34 1.84
CA THR A 41 -5.79 16.46 2.89
C THR A 41 -4.92 15.20 3.04
N THR A 42 -5.25 14.11 2.35
CA THR A 42 -4.47 12.86 2.38
C THR A 42 -3.14 13.00 1.61
N MET A 43 -2.10 12.26 2.04
CA MET A 43 -0.75 12.33 1.47
C MET A 43 -0.71 12.11 -0.06
N GLY A 44 -1.54 11.21 -0.59
CA GLY A 44 -1.57 10.91 -2.03
C GLY A 44 -2.25 11.96 -2.90
N LEU A 45 -3.03 12.87 -2.28
CA LEU A 45 -3.89 13.81 -3.00
C LEU A 45 -3.61 15.26 -2.63
N ALA A 46 -3.06 15.58 -1.47
CA ALA A 46 -2.75 16.95 -1.10
C ALA A 46 -1.87 17.65 -2.14
N SER A 47 -2.24 18.88 -2.46
CA SER A 47 -1.42 19.77 -3.28
C SER A 47 -0.12 20.08 -2.55
N TYR A 48 0.92 20.40 -3.32
CA TYR A 48 2.21 20.71 -2.75
C TYR A 48 2.13 21.98 -1.88
N GLY A 49 2.72 21.90 -0.70
CA GLY A 49 2.68 22.94 0.32
C GLY A 49 3.11 22.36 1.67
N ASP A 50 3.10 23.17 2.72
CA ASP A 50 3.63 22.77 4.03
C ASP A 50 2.93 21.55 4.62
N HIS A 51 1.61 21.44 4.44
CA HIS A 51 0.84 20.26 4.85
C HIS A 51 1.35 18.98 4.20
N TRP A 52 1.49 18.97 2.86
CA TRP A 52 1.99 17.81 2.13
C TRP A 52 3.45 17.50 2.49
N ARG A 53 4.30 18.52 2.65
CA ARG A 53 5.71 18.34 3.05
C ARG A 53 5.82 17.70 4.44
N ASN A 54 5.00 18.14 5.40
CA ASN A 54 4.96 17.58 6.74
C ASN A 54 4.48 16.12 6.74
N LEU A 55 3.39 15.82 6.02
CA LEU A 55 2.93 14.44 5.83
C LEU A 55 4.02 13.57 5.20
N ARG A 56 4.66 14.04 4.11
CA ARG A 56 5.73 13.31 3.43
C ARG A 56 6.90 13.03 4.36
N ARG A 57 7.32 14.01 5.17
CA ARG A 57 8.40 13.87 6.14
C ARG A 57 8.05 12.83 7.20
N LEU A 58 6.90 12.98 7.85
CA LEU A 58 6.44 12.05 8.89
C LEU A 58 6.36 10.62 8.37
N THR A 59 5.66 10.39 7.26
CA THR A 59 5.51 9.05 6.68
C THR A 59 6.87 8.45 6.28
N THR A 60 7.80 9.27 5.79
CA THR A 60 9.14 8.78 5.43
C THR A 60 9.94 8.35 6.65
N LEU A 61 9.86 9.08 7.76
CA LEU A 61 10.61 8.76 8.98
C LEU A 61 9.98 7.57 9.73
N GLU A 62 8.66 7.60 9.90
CA GLU A 62 7.96 6.66 10.78
C GLU A 62 7.54 5.36 10.10
N MET A 63 7.37 5.36 8.77
CA MET A 63 6.87 4.17 8.06
C MET A 63 7.87 3.62 7.04
N PHE A 64 8.59 4.50 6.35
CA PHE A 64 9.47 4.14 5.23
C PHE A 64 10.96 4.34 5.51
N SER A 65 11.35 4.57 6.77
CA SER A 65 12.77 4.65 7.12
C SER A 65 13.44 3.29 6.98
N SER A 66 14.75 3.27 6.74
CA SER A 66 15.53 2.03 6.65
C SER A 66 15.38 1.18 7.91
N ALA A 67 15.37 1.82 9.09
CA ALA A 67 15.16 1.18 10.38
C ALA A 67 13.77 0.53 10.47
N CYS A 68 12.69 1.25 10.15
CA CYS A 68 11.34 0.66 10.14
C CYS A 68 11.21 -0.48 9.14
N MET A 69 11.77 -0.30 7.93
CA MET A 69 11.75 -1.34 6.90
C MET A 69 12.52 -2.60 7.32
N ALA A 70 13.62 -2.46 8.05
CA ALA A 70 14.38 -3.56 8.62
C ALA A 70 13.62 -4.26 9.75
N MET A 71 13.04 -3.50 10.68
CA MET A 71 12.20 -4.04 11.76
C MET A 71 11.00 -4.84 11.21
N LEU A 72 10.37 -4.34 10.15
CA LEU A 72 9.21 -4.96 9.51
C LEU A 72 9.59 -6.06 8.50
N SER A 73 10.87 -6.39 8.35
CA SER A 73 11.32 -7.44 7.44
C SER A 73 10.75 -8.81 7.80
N VAL A 74 10.72 -9.14 9.09
CA VAL A 74 10.18 -10.41 9.62
C VAL A 74 8.74 -10.60 9.18
N VAL A 75 7.92 -9.55 9.28
CA VAL A 75 6.52 -9.58 8.85
C VAL A 75 6.41 -9.95 7.37
N ARG A 76 7.23 -9.35 6.50
CA ARG A 76 7.21 -9.64 5.06
C ARG A 76 7.66 -11.07 4.77
N HIS A 77 8.76 -11.52 5.39
CA HIS A 77 9.26 -12.88 5.24
C HIS A 77 8.23 -13.93 5.69
N ASP A 78 7.58 -13.70 6.83
CA ASP A 78 6.55 -14.58 7.34
C ASP A 78 5.37 -14.70 6.37
N GLN A 79 4.85 -13.56 5.88
CA GLN A 79 3.71 -13.60 4.96
C GLN A 79 4.04 -14.28 3.64
N VAL A 80 5.25 -14.08 3.10
CA VAL A 80 5.71 -14.79 1.91
C VAL A 80 5.83 -16.29 2.19
N ARG A 81 6.42 -16.68 3.32
CA ARG A 81 6.53 -18.09 3.71
C ARG A 81 5.17 -18.77 3.84
N LEU A 82 4.19 -18.07 4.39
CA LEU A 82 2.81 -18.56 4.52
C LEU A 82 2.12 -18.71 3.17
N LEU A 83 2.30 -17.72 2.28
CA LEU A 83 1.79 -17.80 0.92
C LEU A 83 2.36 -19.01 0.19
N LEU A 84 3.66 -19.28 0.35
CA LEU A 84 4.32 -20.42 -0.26
C LEU A 84 3.85 -21.75 0.36
N LYS A 85 3.64 -21.82 1.67
CA LYS A 85 3.20 -23.07 2.34
C LYS A 85 1.80 -23.54 1.92
N GLY A 86 0.87 -22.63 1.64
CA GLY A 86 -0.52 -22.98 1.32
C GLY A 86 -0.66 -23.95 0.14
N PRO A 87 -0.13 -23.61 -1.06
CA PRO A 87 -0.18 -24.46 -2.25
C PRO A 87 0.46 -25.83 -2.08
N PHE A 88 1.53 -25.95 -1.28
CA PHE A 88 2.25 -27.22 -1.09
C PHE A 88 1.63 -28.12 -0.02
N HIS A 89 0.83 -27.58 0.91
CA HIS A 89 0.24 -28.36 2.00
C HIS A 89 -1.17 -28.87 1.68
N GLU A 90 -1.97 -28.12 0.91
CA GLU A 90 -3.37 -28.50 0.62
C GLU A 90 -3.50 -29.50 -0.52
N SER A 91 -2.47 -29.69 -1.35
CA SER A 91 -2.53 -30.62 -2.47
C SER A 91 -1.62 -31.81 -2.27
N ASN A 92 -2.23 -32.97 -1.98
CA ASN A 92 -1.65 -34.29 -2.24
C ASN A 92 -1.50 -34.58 -3.77
N ARG A 93 -1.55 -33.51 -4.59
CA ARG A 93 -1.42 -33.50 -6.04
C ARG A 93 -0.28 -32.55 -6.36
N TRP A 94 0.74 -33.09 -7.03
CA TRP A 94 1.97 -32.39 -7.42
C TRP A 94 1.76 -31.08 -8.22
N TRP A 95 0.57 -30.82 -8.78
CA TRP A 95 0.22 -29.55 -9.40
C TRP A 95 -1.24 -29.18 -9.17
N THR A 96 -1.46 -28.09 -8.42
CA THR A 96 -2.76 -27.42 -8.34
C THR A 96 -2.64 -26.04 -8.96
N LYS A 97 -3.47 -25.76 -9.99
CA LYS A 97 -3.55 -24.44 -10.60
C LYS A 97 -4.06 -23.45 -9.55
N THR A 98 -3.23 -22.48 -9.20
CA THR A 98 -3.54 -21.45 -8.19
C THR A 98 -3.73 -20.10 -8.86
N GLU A 99 -4.76 -19.35 -8.45
CA GLU A 99 -5.00 -17.99 -8.92
C GLU A 99 -4.08 -17.01 -8.19
N MET A 100 -3.00 -16.59 -8.87
CA MET A 100 -1.94 -15.81 -8.24
C MET A 100 -2.32 -14.34 -7.99
N ARG A 101 -3.25 -13.75 -8.75
CA ARG A 101 -3.63 -12.34 -8.58
C ARG A 101 -4.25 -12.10 -7.20
N SER A 102 -5.16 -12.97 -6.78
CA SER A 102 -5.81 -12.91 -5.47
C SER A 102 -4.80 -13.13 -4.36
N LYS A 103 -3.89 -14.09 -4.52
CA LYS A 103 -2.83 -14.38 -3.56
C LYS A 103 -1.86 -13.22 -3.36
N PHE A 104 -1.42 -12.57 -4.45
CA PHE A 104 -0.58 -11.39 -4.35
C PHE A 104 -1.34 -10.19 -3.75
N ARG A 105 -2.61 -10.00 -4.11
CA ARG A 105 -3.45 -8.94 -3.51
C ARG A 105 -3.58 -9.13 -2.00
N GLU A 106 -3.88 -10.35 -1.56
CA GLU A 106 -3.99 -10.70 -0.14
C GLU A 106 -2.67 -10.49 0.60
N LEU A 107 -1.55 -10.91 0.01
CA LEU A 107 -0.21 -10.69 0.54
C LEU A 107 0.08 -9.18 0.72
N SER A 108 -0.14 -8.38 -0.32
CA SER A 108 0.12 -6.93 -0.28
C SER A 108 -0.70 -6.22 0.80
N ILE A 109 -2.00 -6.51 0.87
CA ILE A 109 -2.88 -5.90 1.89
C ILE A 109 -2.45 -6.33 3.28
N THR A 110 -2.18 -7.62 3.49
CA THR A 110 -1.80 -8.15 4.81
C THR A 110 -0.46 -7.58 5.27
N VAL A 111 0.53 -7.49 4.38
CA VAL A 111 1.82 -6.87 4.71
C VAL A 111 1.63 -5.41 5.10
N VAL A 112 0.93 -4.61 4.29
CA VAL A 112 0.72 -3.18 4.59
C VAL A 112 -0.07 -3.00 5.89
N MET A 113 -1.13 -3.77 6.11
CA MET A 113 -1.92 -3.69 7.35
C MET A 113 -1.10 -4.08 8.58
N ARG A 114 -0.27 -5.13 8.50
CA ARG A 114 0.61 -5.51 9.62
C ARG A 114 1.70 -4.47 9.87
N MET A 115 2.19 -3.80 8.83
CA MET A 115 3.13 -2.69 8.98
C MET A 115 2.51 -1.46 9.65
N ILE A 116 1.21 -1.20 9.43
CA ILE A 116 0.50 -0.04 10.01
C ILE A 116 0.01 -0.33 11.43
N VAL A 117 -0.66 -1.47 11.64
CA VAL A 117 -1.39 -1.78 12.88
C VAL A 117 -0.56 -2.61 13.86
N GLY A 118 0.51 -3.28 13.38
CA GLY A 118 1.33 -4.18 14.18
C GLY A 118 0.67 -5.54 14.50
N LYS A 119 -0.61 -5.75 14.18
CA LYS A 119 -1.36 -6.99 14.42
C LYS A 119 -1.77 -7.68 13.11
N ARG A 120 -1.98 -9.01 13.18
CA ARG A 120 -2.45 -9.81 12.05
C ARG A 120 -3.98 -9.77 12.01
N TYR A 121 -4.57 -9.54 10.83
CA TYR A 121 -6.05 -9.45 10.66
C TYR A 121 -6.63 -10.45 9.66
N TYR A 122 -5.79 -11.17 8.90
CA TYR A 122 -6.24 -12.15 7.91
C TYR A 122 -5.47 -13.47 8.02
N GLY A 123 -6.22 -14.57 8.00
CA GLY A 123 -5.76 -15.95 8.11
C GLY A 123 -6.74 -16.84 8.90
N LYS A 124 -6.87 -18.12 8.50
CA LYS A 124 -7.80 -19.10 9.09
C LYS A 124 -7.73 -19.16 10.63
N ALA A 125 -6.52 -19.06 11.19
CA ALA A 125 -6.28 -19.08 12.63
C ALA A 125 -6.87 -17.87 13.40
N ILE A 126 -7.07 -16.72 12.76
CA ILE A 126 -7.63 -15.51 13.41
C ILE A 126 -9.15 -15.60 13.43
N VAL A 127 -9.76 -16.17 12.38
CA VAL A 127 -11.20 -16.43 12.36
C VAL A 127 -11.58 -17.39 13.49
N ASP A 128 -10.72 -18.36 13.80
CA ASP A 128 -10.92 -19.29 14.92
C ASP A 128 -10.71 -18.62 16.30
N GLU A 129 -9.79 -17.66 16.45
CA GLU A 129 -9.57 -16.87 17.68
C GLU A 129 -10.69 -15.84 17.94
N GLU A 130 -11.11 -15.06 16.94
CA GLU A 130 -12.24 -14.12 17.07
C GLU A 130 -13.56 -14.86 17.32
N ALA A 131 -13.77 -16.04 16.70
CA ALA A 131 -14.94 -16.87 16.95
C ALA A 131 -14.92 -17.54 18.35
N ALA A 132 -13.77 -17.57 19.03
CA ALA A 132 -13.66 -18.02 20.42
C ALA A 132 -13.91 -16.87 21.41
N GLU A 133 -13.47 -15.65 21.11
CA GLU A 133 -13.71 -14.47 21.98
C GLU A 133 -15.18 -14.00 21.97
N ILE A 134 -15.91 -14.18 20.86
CA ILE A 134 -17.35 -13.82 20.77
C ILE A 134 -18.26 -14.81 21.55
N ARG A 135 -17.71 -15.92 22.06
CA ARG A 135 -18.47 -16.95 22.81
C ARG A 135 -18.37 -16.82 24.34
N LEU A 136 -17.82 -15.73 24.85
CA LEU A 136 -17.91 -15.33 26.27
C LEU A 136 -18.98 -14.25 26.45
#